data_AF-A0A397I697-F1
#
_entry.id   AF-A0A397I697-F1
#
_cell.length_a   1.000
_cell.length_b   1.000
_cell.length_c   1.000
_cell.angle_alpha   90.00
_cell.angle_beta   90.00
_cell.angle_gamma   90.00
#
_symmetry.space_group_name_H-M   'P 1'
#
loop_
_entity.id
_entity.type
_entity.pdbx_description
1 polymer ?
#
loop_
_entity_poly.entity_id
_entity_poly.type
_entity_poly.pdbx_seq_one_letter_code
_entity_poly.pdbx_strand_id
1 'polypeptide(L)'
;MKVKGTEEILGGYNPLIWNANAAGNSFSGSGNWERTNDSFIFSLKNGNIQNSILSRVKLIDSAIWNAHKNFQQIYGPWFGDELGMFKPMFGKEIVEIVYKNNGYYENPIRTRTMTNKLLISDYEVFKVNKKT
;
A
#
# COMPACT_ATOMS: atom_id res chain seq x y z
N MET A 1 7.45 -1.42 5.13
CA MET A 1 7.10 -2.85 5.33
C MET A 1 8.30 -3.69 4.93
N LYS A 2 8.92 -4.41 5.87
CA LYS A 2 10.08 -5.28 5.58
C LYS A 2 9.60 -6.64 5.09
N VAL A 3 10.03 -7.01 3.88
CA VAL A 3 9.69 -8.31 3.29
C VAL A 3 10.41 -9.42 4.05
N LYS A 4 9.66 -10.45 4.47
CA LYS A 4 10.21 -11.53 5.29
C LYS A 4 11.27 -12.31 4.50
N GLY A 5 12.43 -12.52 5.12
CA GLY A 5 13.55 -13.25 4.52
C GLY A 5 14.36 -12.45 3.51
N THR A 6 14.14 -11.13 3.41
CA THR A 6 14.93 -10.22 2.56
C THR A 6 15.24 -8.91 3.28
N GLU A 7 16.15 -8.11 2.70
CA GLU A 7 16.44 -6.73 3.12
C GLU A 7 15.67 -5.69 2.28
N GLU A 8 14.60 -6.11 1.62
CA GLU A 8 13.74 -5.23 0.84
C GLU A 8 12.69 -4.56 1.71
N ILE A 9 12.51 -3.26 1.49
CA ILE A 9 11.46 -2.46 2.12
C ILE A 9 10.51 -1.99 1.03
N LEU A 10 9.24 -2.35 1.17
CA LEU A 10 8.14 -1.82 0.36
C LEU A 10 7.33 -0.83 1.20
N GLY A 11 6.85 0.23 0.57
CA GLY A 11 6.09 1.26 1.26
C GLY A 11 5.40 2.23 0.33
N GLY A 12 4.69 3.18 0.95
CA GLY A 12 4.07 4.27 0.24
C GLY A 12 3.83 5.46 1.16
N TYR A 13 3.71 6.63 0.56
CA TYR A 13 3.32 7.87 1.19
C TYR A 13 1.95 8.28 0.68
N ASN A 14 1.09 8.69 1.60
CA ASN A 14 -0.21 9.27 1.32
C ASN A 14 -0.36 10.56 2.14
N PRO A 15 -0.66 11.71 1.52
CA PRO A 15 -0.87 12.96 2.24
C PRO A 15 -2.24 13.06 2.91
N LEU A 16 -3.19 12.21 2.51
CA LEU A 16 -4.56 12.24 3.01
C LEU A 16 -4.67 11.56 4.37
N ILE A 17 -5.64 11.99 5.17
CA ILE A 17 -6.00 11.29 6.42
C ILE A 17 -6.66 9.96 6.06
N TRP A 18 -6.25 8.87 6.70
CA TRP A 18 -6.94 7.59 6.58
C TRP A 18 -8.31 7.67 7.24
N ASN A 19 -9.36 7.71 6.43
CA ASN A 19 -10.73 7.89 6.91
C ASN A 19 -11.48 6.56 6.99
N ALA A 20 -11.60 6.01 8.20
CA ALA A 20 -12.35 4.77 8.48
C ALA A 20 -13.87 4.88 8.23
N ASN A 21 -14.38 6.11 8.26
CA ASN A 21 -15.79 6.43 8.09
C ASN A 21 -16.10 6.96 6.69
N ALA A 22 -15.16 6.88 5.76
CA ALA A 22 -15.43 7.01 4.35
C ALA A 22 -16.27 5.80 3.93
N ALA A 23 -17.54 5.76 4.37
CA ALA A 23 -18.53 4.83 3.90
C ALA A 23 -18.76 5.16 2.42
N GLY A 24 -18.63 4.13 1.59
CA GLY A 24 -18.67 4.32 0.16
C GLY A 24 -20.06 4.34 -0.43
N ASN A 25 -20.22 5.29 -1.32
CA ASN A 25 -21.09 5.26 -2.50
C ASN A 25 -20.68 4.13 -3.48
N SER A 26 -19.76 3.25 -3.06
CA SER A 26 -19.23 2.09 -3.79
C SER A 26 -20.14 0.89 -3.59
N PHE A 27 -20.40 0.17 -4.69
CA PHE A 27 -21.18 -1.07 -4.75
C PHE A 27 -20.72 -2.16 -3.77
N SER A 28 -19.47 -2.10 -3.27
CA SER A 28 -18.89 -3.16 -2.42
C SER A 28 -19.01 -2.91 -0.92
N GLY A 29 -19.34 -1.69 -0.47
CA GLY A 29 -19.43 -1.33 0.97
C GLY A 29 -18.14 -1.55 1.79
N SER A 30 -17.05 -1.97 1.18
CA SER A 30 -15.84 -2.42 1.86
C SER A 30 -14.84 -1.30 2.16
N GLY A 31 -15.00 -0.14 1.53
CA GLY A 31 -14.13 1.02 1.64
C GLY A 31 -14.28 1.96 0.45
N ASN A 32 -13.41 2.97 0.38
CA ASN A 32 -13.44 4.02 -0.65
C ASN A 32 -12.08 4.35 -1.23
N TRP A 33 -12.08 4.64 -2.53
CA TRP A 33 -10.96 5.26 -3.22
C TRP A 33 -10.94 6.76 -2.96
N GLU A 34 -9.77 7.29 -2.63
CA GLU A 34 -9.53 8.70 -2.46
C GLU A 34 -8.60 9.22 -3.57
N ARG A 35 -8.88 10.45 -3.96
CA ARG A 35 -8.22 11.13 -5.07
C ARG A 35 -7.01 11.92 -4.57
N THR A 36 -5.82 11.67 -5.13
CA THR A 36 -4.63 12.50 -4.89
C THR A 36 -3.54 12.24 -5.94
N ASN A 37 -2.78 13.26 -6.30
CA ASN A 37 -1.59 13.18 -7.16
C ASN A 37 -0.28 13.13 -6.35
N ASP A 38 -0.35 13.38 -5.05
CA ASP A 38 0.80 13.54 -4.17
C ASP A 38 1.22 12.24 -3.48
N SER A 39 0.41 11.17 -3.61
CA SER A 39 0.81 9.84 -3.16
C SER A 39 1.91 9.24 -4.04
N PHE A 40 2.70 8.36 -3.44
CA PHE A 40 3.68 7.55 -4.17
C PHE A 40 3.91 6.23 -3.44
N ILE A 41 4.32 5.21 -4.18
CA ILE A 41 4.80 3.93 -3.64
C ILE A 41 6.28 3.77 -3.96
N PHE A 42 6.97 2.96 -3.17
CA PHE A 42 8.40 2.75 -3.33
C PHE A 42 8.83 1.33 -2.96
N SER A 43 9.99 0.95 -3.53
CA SER A 43 10.79 -0.19 -3.11
C SER A 43 12.21 0.28 -2.82
N LEU A 44 12.73 -0.04 -1.64
CA LEU A 44 14.13 0.22 -1.25
C LEU A 44 14.87 -1.11 -1.14
N LYS A 45 16.07 -1.17 -1.70
CA LYS A 45 16.94 -2.36 -1.66
C LYS A 45 18.25 -2.03 -0.96
N ASN A 46 18.40 -2.54 0.27
CA ASN A 46 19.65 -2.60 1.06
C ASN A 46 20.65 -1.45 0.80
N GLY A 47 20.24 -0.20 1.04
CA GLY A 47 21.11 0.98 0.92
C GLY A 47 21.58 1.34 -0.49
N ASN A 48 21.31 0.51 -1.50
CA ASN A 48 21.59 0.84 -2.90
C ASN A 48 20.42 1.63 -3.49
N ILE A 49 20.51 2.95 -3.35
CA ILE A 49 19.49 3.88 -3.85
C ILE A 49 19.29 3.78 -5.37
N GLN A 50 20.31 3.37 -6.14
CA GLN A 50 20.20 3.20 -7.60
C GLN A 50 19.27 2.06 -7.98
N ASN A 51 19.12 1.06 -7.10
CA ASN A 51 18.21 -0.06 -7.28
C ASN A 51 16.84 0.16 -6.61
N SER A 52 16.63 1.33 -6.02
CA SER A 52 15.38 1.71 -5.39
C SER A 52 14.44 2.32 -6.43
N ILE A 53 13.14 2.09 -6.28
CA ILE A 53 12.12 2.56 -7.21
C ILE A 53 11.18 3.49 -6.45
N LEU A 54 10.92 4.65 -7.04
CA LEU A 54 9.85 5.55 -6.65
C LEU A 54 8.83 5.58 -7.78
N SER A 55 7.55 5.38 -7.45
CA SER A 55 6.47 5.35 -8.42
C SER A 55 5.36 6.28 -7.96
N ARG A 56 5.02 7.27 -8.79
CA ARG A 56 3.97 8.25 -8.48
C ARG A 56 2.64 7.81 -9.04
N VAL A 57 1.56 8.39 -8.51
CA VAL A 57 0.20 8.10 -8.96
C VAL A 57 0.07 8.44 -10.44
N LYS A 58 -0.45 7.48 -11.21
CA LYS A 58 -0.89 7.64 -12.59
C LYS A 58 -2.41 7.81 -12.68
N LEU A 59 -3.16 7.03 -11.89
CA LEU A 59 -4.62 7.10 -11.81
C LEU A 59 -5.05 7.84 -10.54
N ILE A 60 -5.28 9.15 -10.69
CA ILE A 60 -5.49 10.07 -9.58
C ILE A 60 -6.75 9.72 -8.77
N ASP A 61 -7.82 9.27 -9.42
CA ASP A 61 -9.12 8.93 -8.78
C ASP A 61 -9.10 7.63 -7.96
N SER A 62 -8.00 6.89 -8.01
CA SER A 62 -7.84 5.63 -7.27
C SER A 62 -6.44 5.52 -6.69
N ALA A 63 -5.93 6.62 -6.13
CA ALA A 63 -4.58 6.69 -5.59
C ALA A 63 -4.43 5.87 -4.30
N ILE A 64 -5.38 5.99 -3.38
CA ILE A 64 -5.38 5.27 -2.10
C ILE A 64 -6.80 4.78 -1.80
N TRP A 65 -6.93 3.55 -1.33
CA TRP A 65 -8.18 3.01 -0.83
C TRP A 65 -8.13 2.87 0.69
N ASN A 66 -9.16 3.39 1.34
CA ASN A 66 -9.38 3.29 2.77
C ASN A 66 -10.44 2.22 3.04
N ALA A 67 -10.06 1.19 3.80
CA ALA A 67 -11.01 0.19 4.28
C ALA A 67 -12.04 0.83 5.22
N HIS A 68 -13.31 0.51 5.00
CA HIS A 68 -14.38 0.84 5.94
C HIS A 68 -14.10 0.17 7.30
N LYS A 69 -14.54 0.79 8.40
CA LYS A 69 -14.29 0.33 9.77
C LYS A 69 -14.48 -1.18 9.98
N ASN A 70 -15.51 -1.78 9.38
CA ASN A 70 -15.81 -3.22 9.51
C ASN A 70 -14.75 -4.13 8.86
N PHE A 71 -13.92 -3.59 7.97
CA PHE A 71 -12.93 -4.32 7.18
C PHE A 71 -11.49 -4.00 7.58
N GLN A 72 -11.25 -3.04 8.48
CA GLN A 72 -9.90 -2.63 8.90
C GLN A 72 -9.12 -3.72 9.66
N GLN A 73 -9.82 -4.70 10.22
CA GLN A 73 -9.20 -5.89 10.83
C GLN A 73 -8.60 -6.85 9.79
N ILE A 74 -8.99 -6.73 8.51
CA ILE A 74 -8.57 -7.57 7.39
C ILE A 74 -7.68 -6.76 6.43
N TYR A 75 -8.00 -5.50 6.20
CA TYR A 75 -7.36 -4.66 5.21
C TYR A 75 -6.69 -3.44 5.84
N GLY A 76 -5.44 -3.20 5.48
CA GLY A 76 -4.75 -1.94 5.76
C GLY A 76 -4.89 -0.95 4.61
N PRO A 77 -4.05 0.12 4.62
CA PRO A 77 -3.95 1.06 3.51
C PRO A 77 -3.60 0.34 2.21
N TRP A 78 -4.18 0.82 1.10
CA TRP A 78 -4.04 0.17 -0.19
C TRP A 78 -3.82 1.20 -1.30
N PHE A 79 -2.60 1.29 -1.81
CA PHE A 79 -2.15 2.27 -2.80
C PHE A 79 -2.44 1.76 -4.22
N GLY A 80 -3.49 2.31 -4.85
CA GLY A 80 -4.00 1.82 -6.15
C GLY A 80 -4.33 0.34 -6.11
N ASP A 81 -4.68 -0.31 -7.22
CA ASP A 81 -4.67 -1.78 -7.20
C ASP A 81 -3.23 -2.33 -7.36
N GLU A 82 -2.27 -1.80 -6.58
CA GLU A 82 -0.84 -2.07 -6.75
C GLU A 82 -0.06 -2.41 -5.48
N LEU A 83 -0.30 -1.76 -4.33
CA LEU A 83 0.37 -2.11 -3.08
C LEU A 83 -0.60 -2.01 -1.91
N GLY A 84 -0.94 -3.16 -1.31
CA GLY A 84 -1.91 -3.22 -0.23
C GLY A 84 -1.49 -4.16 0.89
N MET A 85 -1.97 -3.87 2.10
CA MET A 85 -1.77 -4.72 3.26
C MET A 85 -3.04 -5.55 3.55
N PHE A 86 -2.85 -6.84 3.79
CA PHE A 86 -3.93 -7.81 4.02
C PHE A 86 -3.58 -8.74 5.19
N LYS A 87 -4.52 -8.97 6.08
CA LYS A 87 -4.43 -9.95 7.17
C LYS A 87 -5.46 -11.07 6.93
N PRO A 88 -5.02 -12.30 6.62
CA PRO A 88 -5.91 -13.44 6.47
C PRO A 88 -6.69 -13.71 7.78
N MET A 89 -7.98 -14.01 7.68
CA MET A 89 -8.83 -14.34 8.85
C MET A 89 -8.45 -15.66 9.53
N PHE A 90 -7.80 -16.58 8.80
CA PHE A 90 -7.39 -17.89 9.31
C PHE A 90 -5.87 -18.01 9.24
N GLY A 91 -5.20 -17.93 10.40
CA GLY A 91 -3.75 -18.01 10.54
C GLY A 91 -3.24 -17.17 11.71
N LYS A 92 -2.03 -17.46 12.18
CA LYS A 92 -1.27 -16.61 13.13
C LYS A 92 -1.18 -15.17 12.61
N GLU A 93 -0.63 -14.25 13.41
CA GLU A 93 -0.31 -12.84 13.14
C GLU A 93 0.56 -12.62 11.88
N ILE A 94 0.09 -13.07 10.74
CA ILE A 94 0.71 -12.99 9.45
C ILE A 94 0.03 -11.83 8.75
N VAL A 95 0.84 -10.82 8.46
CA VAL A 95 0.44 -9.76 7.56
C VAL A 95 1.06 -10.08 6.20
N GLU A 96 0.20 -10.10 5.19
CA GLU A 96 0.60 -10.20 3.79
C GLU A 96 0.58 -8.80 3.18
N ILE A 97 1.49 -8.59 2.23
CA ILE A 97 1.38 -7.51 1.28
C ILE A 97 0.99 -8.08 -0.08
N VAL A 98 0.01 -7.46 -0.71
CA VAL A 98 -0.35 -7.69 -2.09
C VAL A 98 0.37 -6.66 -2.93
N TYR A 99 1.06 -7.11 -3.97
CA TYR A 99 1.69 -6.22 -4.93
C TYR A 99 1.31 -6.61 -6.37
N LYS A 100 1.00 -5.63 -7.20
CA LYS A 100 0.59 -5.82 -8.60
C LYS A 100 1.19 -4.71 -9.48
N ASN A 101 1.02 -4.88 -10.79
CA ASN A 101 1.40 -3.88 -11.78
C ASN A 101 0.20 -3.64 -12.69
N ASN A 102 -0.78 -2.90 -12.18
CA ASN A 102 -2.05 -2.65 -12.87
C ASN A 102 -2.12 -1.27 -13.52
N GLY A 103 -1.06 -0.46 -13.40
CA GLY A 103 -0.95 0.86 -14.02
C GLY A 103 -1.65 1.97 -13.24
N TYR A 104 -1.86 1.77 -11.94
CA TYR A 104 -2.35 2.82 -11.03
C TYR A 104 -1.23 3.79 -10.64
N TYR A 105 0.01 3.29 -10.60
CA TYR A 105 1.21 4.10 -10.48
C TYR A 105 2.08 3.94 -11.73
N GLU A 106 2.99 4.90 -11.95
CA GLU A 106 3.78 5.02 -13.17
C GLU A 106 4.70 3.83 -13.43
N ASN A 107 5.35 3.33 -12.37
CA ASN A 107 6.39 2.31 -12.42
C ASN A 107 6.07 1.13 -11.50
N PRO A 108 6.34 -0.11 -11.93
CA PRO A 108 6.25 -1.27 -11.05
C PRO A 108 7.35 -1.19 -9.98
N ILE A 109 6.99 -1.30 -8.70
CA ILE A 109 7.98 -1.29 -7.61
C ILE A 109 8.70 -2.63 -7.41
N ARG A 110 8.27 -3.67 -8.12
CA ARG A 110 8.85 -5.01 -8.07
C ARG A 110 8.62 -5.75 -9.38
N THR A 111 9.56 -6.60 -9.76
CA THR A 111 9.39 -7.52 -10.90
C THR A 111 8.24 -8.49 -10.62
N ARG A 112 7.37 -8.68 -11.61
CA ARG A 112 6.26 -9.64 -11.52
C ARG A 112 6.82 -11.03 -11.21
N THR A 113 6.28 -11.67 -10.17
CA THR A 113 6.56 -13.09 -9.88
C THR A 113 5.30 -13.92 -10.06
N MET A 114 5.40 -15.23 -9.85
CA MET A 114 4.25 -16.13 -9.93
C MET A 114 3.22 -15.88 -8.82
N THR A 115 3.63 -15.25 -7.71
CA THR A 115 2.73 -14.87 -6.61
C THR A 115 2.76 -13.37 -6.36
N ASN A 116 1.59 -12.74 -6.32
CA ASN A 116 1.42 -11.32 -6.02
C ASN A 116 1.35 -11.04 -4.50
N LYS A 117 1.82 -11.99 -3.68
CA LYS A 117 1.71 -11.94 -2.22
C LYS A 117 3.06 -12.18 -1.58
N LEU A 118 3.41 -11.36 -0.59
CA LEU A 118 4.61 -11.52 0.22
C LEU A 118 4.25 -11.49 1.69
N LEU A 119 4.99 -12.25 2.49
CA LEU A 119 4.94 -12.15 3.95
C LEU A 119 5.83 -10.98 4.38
N ILE A 120 5.39 -10.21 5.38
CA ILE A 120 6.24 -9.20 6.02
C ILE A 120 6.70 -9.68 7.38
N SER A 121 7.90 -9.27 7.78
CA SER A 121 8.40 -9.48 9.15
C SER A 121 8.05 -8.31 10.07
N ASP A 122 7.91 -7.11 9.50
CA ASP A 122 7.66 -5.89 10.26
C ASP A 122 7.07 -4.78 9.37
N TYR A 123 6.41 -3.80 9.98
CA TYR A 123 5.97 -2.56 9.34
C TYR A 123 5.95 -1.40 10.34
N GLU A 124 6.23 -0.21 9.82
CA GLU A 124 6.20 1.04 10.57
C GLU A 124 5.29 2.03 9.85
N VAL A 125 4.66 2.91 10.62
CA VAL A 125 3.84 4.00 10.12
C VAL A 125 4.35 5.30 10.72
N PHE A 126 4.67 6.26 9.85
CA PHE A 126 5.17 7.57 10.25
C PHE A 126 4.20 8.67 9.83
N LYS A 127 3.96 9.63 10.73
CA LYS A 127 3.26 10.87 10.39
C LYS A 127 4.27 11.95 10.05
N VAL A 128 4.18 12.50 8.84
CA VAL A 128 5.00 13.63 8.40
C VAL A 128 4.28 14.93 8.74
N ASN A 129 4.90 15.78 9.56
CA ASN A 129 4.41 17.13 9.82
C ASN A 129 5.27 18.13 9.03
N LYS A 130 4.62 19.10 8.38
CA LYS A 130 5.35 20.21 7.75
C LYS A 130 6.07 21.00 8.85
N LYS A 131 7.34 21.36 8.62
CA LYS A 131 8.00 22.40 9.41
C LYS A 131 7.35 23.73 9.05
N THR A 132 6.76 24.37 10.05
CA THR A 132 6.31 25.76 10.02
C THR A 132 7.44 26.69 10.41
#